data_AF-A0A1H8DK72-F1
#
_entry.id   AF-A0A1H8DK72-F1
#
_cell.length_a   1.000
_cell.length_b   1.000
_cell.length_c   1.000
_cell.angle_alpha   90.00
_cell.angle_beta   90.00
_cell.angle_gamma   90.00
#
_symmetry.space_group_name_H-M   'P 1'
#
loop_
_entity.id
_entity.type
_entity.pdbx_description
1 polymer ?
#
loop_
_entity_poly.entity_id
_entity_poly.type
_entity_poly.pdbx_seq_one_letter_code
_entity_poly.pdbx_strand_id
1 'polypeptide(L)'
;MVLGDHQLHDIYSKQDGAAFTLSYQLDDPHGYQLYCIDASLDVPGKENRQVFQYLQADVPAKTALELLQLKLSAPDGQDPFRPLNLKETEQYIHLLKANHMNTQNLDFLKKSLLNLGFGEKVNKELEQQIGKKTPEFTLAAKHEFNQTPIDYQLHFKAGESEGMYFFNKYDATITKAKGEDINQTFYINKGNGITAKEAFNLMEGRAVHKQLFNKDGEKYQAWLQLDPDNLTQNGNKEIKRFNENYGFNLEQVLTGKGIKEMENAESKESLLRSLHKGNAQQITVTRGKEEVKYFVTASPQFKTIDLYDHQMKRIKREELLQPSQKNTQSQKNNRQQKEGLPEKKQQSRKRKMTV
;
A
#
# COMPACT_ATOMS: atom_id res chain seq x y z
N MET A 1 -61.29 -30.65 -22.10
CA MET A 1 -60.59 -30.41 -20.82
C MET A 1 -60.61 -28.91 -20.61
N VAL A 2 -61.55 -28.43 -19.81
CA VAL A 2 -61.68 -27.01 -19.47
C VAL A 2 -60.64 -26.74 -18.39
N LEU A 3 -59.61 -25.95 -18.71
CA LEU A 3 -58.75 -25.33 -17.71
C LEU A 3 -59.65 -24.40 -16.90
N GLY A 4 -59.80 -24.63 -15.60
CA GLY A 4 -60.65 -23.80 -14.75
C GLY A 4 -60.15 -22.37 -14.71
N ASP A 5 -61.07 -21.41 -14.86
CA ASP A 5 -60.83 -19.99 -14.63
C ASP A 5 -60.53 -19.76 -13.15
N HIS A 6 -59.24 -19.76 -12.79
CA HIS A 6 -58.84 -19.30 -11.47
C HIS A 6 -58.94 -17.77 -11.42
N GLN A 7 -59.85 -17.23 -10.62
CA GLN A 7 -59.93 -15.79 -10.38
C GLN A 7 -58.71 -15.33 -9.57
N LEU A 8 -57.89 -14.47 -10.18
CA LEU A 8 -56.77 -13.78 -9.52
C LEU A 8 -57.26 -12.47 -8.90
N HIS A 9 -56.85 -12.20 -7.67
CA HIS A 9 -57.13 -10.96 -6.97
C HIS A 9 -55.83 -10.34 -6.47
N ASP A 10 -55.55 -9.09 -6.86
CA ASP A 10 -54.30 -8.41 -6.52
C ASP A 10 -54.51 -7.35 -5.43
N ILE A 11 -53.63 -7.37 -4.43
CA ILE A 11 -53.53 -6.34 -3.41
C ILE A 11 -52.20 -5.60 -3.59
N TYR A 12 -52.26 -4.27 -3.65
CA TYR A 12 -51.10 -3.42 -3.82
C TYR A 12 -50.66 -2.83 -2.48
N SER A 13 -49.36 -2.88 -2.21
CA SER A 13 -48.73 -2.29 -1.04
C SER A 13 -47.42 -1.59 -1.41
N LYS A 14 -46.98 -0.66 -0.55
CA LYS A 14 -45.66 -0.02 -0.66
C LYS A 14 -44.97 -0.01 0.70
N GLN A 15 -43.69 -0.34 0.71
CA GLN A 15 -42.86 -0.30 1.90
C GLN A 15 -41.45 0.16 1.54
N ASP A 16 -40.94 1.17 2.25
CA ASP A 16 -39.57 1.71 2.09
C ASP A 16 -39.18 2.01 0.61
N GLY A 17 -40.15 2.49 -0.17
CA GLY A 17 -39.98 2.82 -1.59
C GLY A 17 -40.16 1.65 -2.56
N ALA A 18 -40.19 0.40 -2.08
CA ALA A 18 -40.54 -0.75 -2.91
C ALA A 18 -42.06 -0.92 -3.05
N ALA A 19 -42.52 -1.31 -4.23
CA ALA A 19 -43.90 -1.67 -4.51
C ALA A 19 -44.06 -3.20 -4.44
N PHE A 20 -45.18 -3.65 -3.88
CA PHE A 20 -45.52 -5.06 -3.73
C PHE A 20 -46.92 -5.30 -4.29
N THR A 21 -47.04 -6.26 -5.20
CA THR A 21 -48.33 -6.79 -5.66
C THR A 21 -48.48 -8.21 -5.11
N LEU A 22 -49.48 -8.40 -4.26
CA LEU A 22 -49.81 -9.68 -3.65
C LEU A 22 -50.95 -10.30 -4.45
N SER A 23 -50.63 -11.31 -5.25
CA SER A 23 -51.60 -11.99 -6.11
C SER A 23 -52.17 -13.22 -5.40
N TYR A 24 -53.48 -13.21 -5.17
CA TYR A 24 -54.23 -14.30 -4.56
C TYR A 24 -54.97 -15.10 -5.62
N GLN A 25 -54.97 -16.42 -5.49
CA GLN A 25 -55.70 -17.34 -6.35
C GLN A 25 -56.79 -18.04 -5.54
N LEU A 26 -57.99 -18.15 -6.10
CA LEU A 26 -59.06 -18.95 -5.50
C LEU A 26 -58.74 -20.45 -5.63
N ASP A 27 -58.58 -21.11 -4.48
CA ASP A 27 -58.41 -22.55 -4.32
C ASP A 27 -59.67 -23.13 -3.64
N ASP A 28 -60.53 -23.83 -4.37
CA ASP A 28 -61.80 -24.39 -3.86
C ASP A 28 -61.53 -25.80 -3.27
N PRO A 29 -61.78 -26.09 -1.97
CA PRO A 29 -62.65 -25.38 -1.01
C PRO A 29 -61.94 -24.49 0.02
N HIS A 30 -60.65 -24.19 -0.15
CA HIS A 30 -59.80 -23.52 0.83
C HIS A 30 -59.84 -21.97 0.78
N GLY A 31 -60.56 -21.38 -0.17
CA GLY A 31 -60.68 -19.92 -0.33
C GLY A 31 -59.50 -19.32 -1.09
N TYR A 32 -59.24 -18.02 -0.90
CA TYR A 32 -58.11 -17.36 -1.57
C TYR A 32 -56.77 -17.68 -0.88
N GLN A 33 -55.80 -18.15 -1.65
CA GLN A 33 -54.42 -18.36 -1.19
C GLN A 33 -53.47 -17.38 -1.87
N LEU A 34 -52.53 -16.83 -1.10
CA LEU A 34 -51.47 -15.99 -1.65
C LEU A 34 -50.57 -16.85 -2.54
N TYR A 35 -50.57 -16.55 -3.83
CA TYR A 35 -49.89 -17.33 -4.86
C TYR A 35 -48.50 -16.77 -5.18
N CYS A 36 -48.40 -15.45 -5.33
CA CYS A 36 -47.16 -14.78 -5.74
C CYS A 36 -47.08 -13.38 -5.15
N ILE A 37 -45.85 -12.94 -4.88
CA ILE A 37 -45.53 -11.56 -4.54
C ILE A 37 -44.64 -11.02 -5.66
N ASP A 38 -45.11 -10.02 -6.40
CA ASP A 38 -44.26 -9.21 -7.27
C ASP A 38 -43.71 -8.05 -6.45
N ALA A 39 -42.40 -8.00 -6.27
CA ALA A 39 -41.72 -6.91 -5.58
C ALA A 39 -40.87 -6.11 -6.57
N SER A 40 -41.04 -4.79 -6.61
CA SER A 40 -40.27 -3.90 -7.48
C SER A 40 -39.77 -2.64 -6.79
N LEU A 41 -38.67 -2.09 -7.30
CA LEU A 41 -38.04 -0.86 -6.81
C LEU A 41 -37.52 -0.03 -7.98
N ASP A 42 -37.83 1.26 -7.98
CA ASP A 42 -37.37 2.21 -9.00
C ASP A 42 -35.85 2.41 -8.94
N VAL A 43 -35.21 2.51 -10.11
CA VAL A 43 -33.79 2.82 -10.23
C VAL A 43 -33.58 4.34 -10.12
N PRO A 44 -32.86 4.85 -9.10
CA PRO A 44 -32.67 6.29 -8.93
C PRO A 44 -32.05 6.95 -10.17
N GLY A 45 -32.65 8.05 -10.61
CA GLY A 45 -32.18 8.84 -11.75
C GLY A 45 -32.42 8.21 -13.14
N LYS A 46 -33.17 7.10 -13.23
CA LYS A 46 -33.57 6.49 -14.50
C LYS A 46 -35.09 6.31 -14.55
N GLU A 47 -35.75 7.17 -15.31
CA GLU A 47 -37.19 7.06 -15.54
C GLU A 47 -37.54 5.70 -16.15
N ASN A 48 -38.66 5.12 -15.70
CA ASN A 48 -39.22 3.85 -16.19
C ASN A 48 -38.28 2.65 -16.10
N ARG A 49 -37.28 2.68 -15.22
CA ARG A 49 -36.41 1.53 -14.96
C ARG A 49 -36.60 1.06 -13.53
N GLN A 50 -36.96 -0.21 -13.38
CA GLN A 50 -37.14 -0.87 -12.10
C GLN A 50 -36.26 -2.12 -12.02
N VAL A 51 -35.86 -2.47 -10.81
CA VAL A 51 -35.49 -3.85 -10.48
C VAL A 51 -36.70 -4.53 -9.86
N PHE A 52 -36.91 -5.80 -10.18
CA PHE A 52 -38.02 -6.56 -9.63
C PHE A 52 -37.64 -8.03 -9.42
N GLN A 53 -38.48 -8.73 -8.66
CA GLN A 53 -38.36 -10.15 -8.39
C GLN A 53 -39.73 -10.73 -8.03
N TYR A 54 -40.09 -11.84 -8.67
CA TYR A 54 -41.22 -12.66 -8.23
C TYR A 54 -40.77 -13.52 -7.05
N LEU A 55 -41.61 -13.61 -6.04
CA LEU A 55 -41.35 -14.27 -4.77
C LEU A 55 -42.54 -15.14 -4.38
N GLN A 56 -42.27 -16.23 -3.67
CA GLN A 56 -43.31 -17.04 -3.05
C GLN A 56 -43.83 -16.37 -1.77
N ALA A 57 -45.00 -16.82 -1.31
CA ALA A 57 -45.70 -16.25 -0.15
C ALA A 57 -44.92 -16.32 1.17
N ASP A 58 -43.90 -17.20 1.26
CA ASP A 58 -43.06 -17.40 2.44
C ASP A 58 -41.96 -16.34 2.61
N VAL A 59 -41.73 -15.48 1.62
CA VAL A 59 -40.69 -14.45 1.66
C VAL A 59 -41.17 -13.19 2.39
N PRO A 60 -40.56 -12.80 3.53
CA PRO A 60 -40.90 -11.55 4.21
C PRO A 60 -40.57 -10.31 3.37
N ALA A 61 -41.41 -9.27 3.45
CA ALA A 61 -41.22 -8.02 2.72
C ALA A 61 -39.83 -7.37 2.96
N LYS A 62 -39.28 -7.50 4.18
CA LYS A 62 -37.93 -7.01 4.50
C LYS A 62 -36.84 -7.74 3.71
N THR A 63 -36.95 -9.06 3.58
CA THR A 63 -36.00 -9.88 2.81
C THR A 63 -36.10 -9.56 1.32
N ALA A 64 -37.32 -9.40 0.82
CA ALA A 64 -37.56 -8.96 -0.55
C ALA A 64 -36.94 -7.59 -0.84
N LEU A 65 -37.13 -6.61 0.06
CA LEU A 65 -36.55 -5.28 -0.05
C LEU A 65 -35.02 -5.32 -0.08
N GLU A 66 -34.40 -6.11 0.79
CA GLU A 66 -32.95 -6.30 0.82
C GLU A 66 -32.42 -6.86 -0.52
N LEU A 67 -33.09 -7.86 -1.08
CA LEU A 67 -32.73 -8.39 -2.40
C LEU A 67 -32.81 -7.32 -3.50
N LEU A 68 -33.90 -6.54 -3.54
CA LEU A 68 -34.08 -5.48 -4.53
C LEU A 68 -33.01 -4.38 -4.39
N GLN A 69 -32.68 -3.98 -3.16
CA GLN A 69 -31.61 -3.02 -2.89
C GLN A 69 -30.25 -3.53 -3.37
N LEU A 70 -29.94 -4.81 -3.16
CA LEU A 70 -28.71 -5.42 -3.68
C LEU A 70 -28.69 -5.47 -5.21
N LYS A 71 -29.82 -5.82 -5.85
CA LYS A 71 -29.96 -5.83 -7.32
C LYS A 71 -29.78 -4.46 -7.96
N LEU A 72 -30.10 -3.35 -7.28
CA LEU A 72 -29.77 -2.00 -7.76
C LEU A 72 -28.26 -1.80 -7.91
N SER A 73 -27.47 -2.37 -7.00
CA SER A 73 -26.02 -2.19 -6.93
C SER A 73 -25.23 -3.23 -7.74
N ALA A 74 -25.80 -4.42 -7.96
CA ALA A 74 -25.18 -5.53 -8.66
C ALA A 74 -26.24 -6.29 -9.47
N PRO A 75 -26.72 -5.75 -10.60
CA PRO A 75 -27.67 -6.46 -11.45
C PRO A 75 -26.99 -7.70 -12.02
N ASP A 76 -27.57 -8.87 -11.77
CA ASP A 76 -27.13 -10.11 -12.41
C ASP A 76 -28.17 -10.60 -13.43
N GLY A 77 -27.78 -11.61 -14.21
CA GLY A 77 -28.61 -12.20 -15.27
C GLY A 77 -29.61 -13.25 -14.79
N GLN A 78 -29.95 -13.32 -13.49
CA GLN A 78 -31.04 -14.19 -13.04
C GLN A 78 -32.37 -13.73 -13.64
N ASP A 79 -33.21 -14.70 -13.98
CA ASP A 79 -34.57 -14.47 -14.43
C ASP A 79 -35.44 -13.96 -13.26
N PRO A 80 -35.86 -12.68 -13.27
CA PRO A 80 -36.66 -12.11 -12.19
C PRO A 80 -38.11 -12.64 -12.18
N PHE A 81 -38.56 -13.32 -13.24
CA PHE A 81 -39.93 -13.85 -13.34
C PHE A 81 -40.09 -15.23 -12.70
N ARG A 82 -38.98 -15.91 -12.35
CA ARG A 82 -39.04 -17.14 -11.55
C ARG A 82 -39.31 -16.78 -10.09
N PRO A 83 -40.41 -17.27 -9.48
CA PRO A 83 -40.66 -17.05 -8.06
C PRO A 83 -39.62 -17.73 -7.17
N LEU A 84 -38.97 -16.97 -6.29
CA LEU A 84 -38.04 -17.50 -5.29
C LEU A 84 -38.75 -17.75 -3.97
N ASN A 85 -38.50 -18.89 -3.33
CA ASN A 85 -38.88 -19.08 -1.92
C ASN A 85 -37.91 -18.38 -0.97
N LEU A 86 -38.20 -18.41 0.33
CA LEU A 86 -37.38 -17.75 1.35
C LEU A 86 -35.92 -18.23 1.32
N LYS A 87 -35.71 -19.55 1.28
CA LYS A 87 -34.36 -20.14 1.28
C LYS A 87 -33.56 -19.73 0.03
N GLU A 88 -34.17 -19.78 -1.14
CA GLU A 88 -33.54 -19.35 -2.39
C GLU A 88 -33.21 -17.86 -2.37
N THR A 89 -34.11 -17.04 -1.83
CA THR A 89 -33.94 -15.58 -1.70
C THR A 89 -32.77 -15.25 -0.77
N GLU A 90 -32.68 -15.90 0.39
CA GLU A 90 -31.57 -15.73 1.34
C GLU A 90 -30.22 -16.16 0.72
N GLN A 91 -30.19 -17.29 0.02
CA GLN A 91 -29.00 -17.76 -0.70
C GLN A 91 -28.57 -16.77 -1.78
N TYR A 92 -29.52 -16.17 -2.48
CA TYR A 92 -29.23 -15.21 -3.53
C TYR A 92 -28.74 -13.88 -2.96
N ILE A 93 -29.33 -13.38 -1.87
CA ILE A 93 -28.82 -12.22 -1.11
C ILE A 93 -27.37 -12.47 -0.69
N HIS A 94 -27.07 -13.65 -0.15
CA HIS A 94 -25.72 -14.02 0.25
C HIS A 94 -24.74 -13.98 -0.94
N LEU A 95 -25.14 -14.53 -2.10
CA LEU A 95 -24.35 -14.50 -3.32
C LEU A 95 -24.07 -13.06 -3.81
N LEU A 96 -25.10 -12.21 -3.85
CA LEU A 96 -24.95 -10.81 -4.28
C LEU A 96 -24.02 -10.02 -3.36
N LYS A 97 -24.15 -10.20 -2.04
CA LYS A 97 -23.23 -9.60 -1.06
C LYS A 97 -21.79 -10.06 -1.27
N ALA A 98 -21.57 -11.36 -1.45
CA ALA A 98 -20.25 -11.92 -1.71
C ALA A 98 -19.63 -11.36 -3.00
N ASN A 99 -20.41 -11.26 -4.07
CA ASN A 99 -19.95 -10.68 -5.35
C ASN A 99 -19.63 -9.19 -5.24
N HIS A 100 -20.46 -8.43 -4.53
CA HIS A 100 -20.21 -7.00 -4.29
C HIS A 100 -18.94 -6.79 -3.47
N MET A 101 -18.77 -7.54 -2.37
CA MET A 101 -17.56 -7.50 -1.54
C MET A 101 -16.31 -7.87 -2.34
N ASN A 102 -16.40 -8.90 -3.20
CA ASN A 102 -15.31 -9.30 -4.06
C ASN A 102 -14.93 -8.20 -5.07
N THR A 103 -15.93 -7.51 -5.65
CA THR A 103 -15.70 -6.39 -6.59
C THR A 103 -15.00 -5.22 -5.89
N GLN A 104 -15.47 -4.82 -4.70
CA GLN A 104 -14.83 -3.77 -3.92
C GLN A 104 -13.41 -4.15 -3.47
N ASN A 105 -13.21 -5.41 -3.08
CA ASN A 105 -11.91 -5.95 -2.70
C ASN A 105 -10.93 -5.94 -3.88
N LEU A 106 -11.36 -6.39 -5.06
CA LEU A 106 -10.57 -6.36 -6.28
C LEU A 106 -10.16 -4.93 -6.66
N ASP A 107 -11.09 -3.97 -6.62
CA ASP A 107 -10.79 -2.56 -6.91
C ASP A 107 -9.80 -1.97 -5.91
N PHE A 108 -9.93 -2.32 -4.62
CA PHE A 108 -8.98 -1.94 -3.59
C PHE A 108 -7.58 -2.51 -3.87
N LEU A 109 -7.48 -3.78 -4.25
CA LEU A 109 -6.20 -4.44 -4.58
C LEU A 109 -5.56 -3.78 -5.81
N LYS A 110 -6.31 -3.53 -6.88
CA LYS A 110 -5.82 -2.82 -8.07
C LYS A 110 -5.27 -1.43 -7.74
N LYS A 111 -6.00 -0.64 -6.96
CA LYS A 111 -5.54 0.69 -6.50
C LYS A 111 -4.30 0.58 -5.62
N SER A 112 -4.24 -0.43 -4.75
CA SER A 112 -3.07 -0.68 -3.90
C SER A 112 -1.83 -1.00 -4.73
N LEU A 113 -1.96 -1.86 -5.75
CA LEU A 113 -0.87 -2.22 -6.66
C LEU A 113 -0.36 -1.02 -7.46
N LEU A 114 -1.27 -0.18 -7.97
CA LEU A 114 -0.93 1.07 -8.65
C LEU A 114 -0.15 2.01 -7.72
N ASN A 115 -0.67 2.27 -6.51
CA ASN A 115 -0.06 3.18 -5.54
C ASN A 115 1.28 2.67 -5.00
N LEU A 116 1.46 1.36 -4.91
CA LEU A 116 2.71 0.72 -4.51
C LEU A 116 3.72 0.63 -5.67
N GLY A 117 3.35 1.06 -6.87
CA GLY A 117 4.24 1.20 -8.01
C GLY A 117 4.40 -0.06 -8.86
N PHE A 118 3.55 -1.07 -8.70
CA PHE A 118 3.54 -2.30 -9.52
C PHE A 118 2.74 -2.12 -10.84
N GLY A 119 1.94 -1.06 -10.93
CA GLY A 119 1.14 -0.73 -12.11
C GLY A 119 -0.01 -1.71 -12.33
N GLU A 120 -0.49 -1.78 -13.58
CA GLU A 120 -1.74 -2.49 -13.92
C GLU A 120 -1.53 -3.79 -14.70
N LYS A 121 -0.28 -4.11 -15.09
CA LYS A 121 0.03 -5.27 -15.94
C LYS A 121 -0.41 -6.60 -15.32
N VAL A 122 -0.43 -6.68 -13.99
CA VAL A 122 -0.81 -7.88 -13.23
C VAL A 122 -2.33 -7.97 -12.96
N ASN A 123 -3.11 -6.92 -13.28
CA ASN A 123 -4.53 -6.84 -12.91
C ASN A 123 -5.37 -7.96 -13.55
N LYS A 124 -5.11 -8.30 -14.82
CA LYS A 124 -5.82 -9.38 -15.50
C LYS A 124 -5.61 -10.73 -14.82
N GLU A 125 -4.37 -11.02 -14.42
CA GLU A 125 -4.06 -12.27 -13.73
C GLU A 125 -4.64 -12.28 -12.31
N LEU A 126 -4.58 -11.15 -11.59
CA LEU A 126 -5.24 -10.96 -10.30
C LEU A 126 -6.73 -11.30 -10.38
N GLU A 127 -7.45 -10.71 -11.33
CA GLU A 127 -8.88 -10.97 -11.58
C GLU A 127 -9.16 -12.45 -11.84
N GLN A 128 -8.33 -13.10 -12.65
CA GLN A 128 -8.49 -14.52 -12.95
C GLN A 128 -8.28 -15.41 -11.73
N GLN A 129 -7.27 -15.13 -10.91
CA GLN A 129 -6.99 -15.92 -9.71
C GLN A 129 -8.09 -15.77 -8.66
N ILE A 130 -8.59 -14.55 -8.46
CA ILE A 130 -9.72 -14.26 -7.57
C ILE A 130 -11.01 -14.89 -8.10
N GLY A 131 -11.27 -14.79 -9.40
CA GLY A 131 -12.45 -15.41 -10.04
C GLY A 131 -12.46 -16.94 -9.95
N LYS A 132 -11.27 -17.56 -9.98
CA LYS A 132 -11.09 -19.01 -9.73
C LYS A 132 -11.18 -19.41 -8.27
N LYS A 133 -11.27 -18.45 -7.34
CA LYS A 133 -11.24 -18.67 -5.90
C LYS A 133 -9.97 -19.41 -5.44
N THR A 134 -8.83 -19.16 -6.08
CA THR A 134 -7.54 -19.76 -5.70
C THR A 134 -7.17 -19.32 -4.27
N PRO A 135 -6.94 -20.20 -3.28
CA PRO A 135 -6.74 -19.78 -1.89
C PRO A 135 -5.49 -18.92 -1.65
N GLU A 136 -4.40 -19.22 -2.35
CA GLU A 136 -3.13 -18.51 -2.25
C GLU A 136 -2.44 -18.55 -3.62
N PHE A 137 -1.91 -17.41 -4.06
CA PHE A 137 -1.21 -17.30 -5.34
C PHE A 137 -0.21 -16.16 -5.34
N THR A 138 0.68 -16.17 -6.32
CA THR A 138 1.67 -15.10 -6.53
C THR A 138 1.54 -14.49 -7.91
N LEU A 139 1.76 -13.18 -8.03
CA LEU A 139 1.86 -12.48 -9.31
C LEU A 139 3.28 -11.97 -9.50
N ALA A 140 3.83 -12.14 -10.70
CA ALA A 140 5.16 -11.63 -11.04
C ALA A 140 5.07 -10.21 -11.62
N ALA A 141 5.89 -9.29 -11.11
CA ALA A 141 6.08 -7.96 -11.67
C ALA A 141 7.57 -7.71 -11.89
N LYS A 142 7.91 -6.94 -12.93
CA LYS A 142 9.30 -6.60 -13.26
C LYS A 142 9.42 -5.10 -13.49
N HIS A 143 10.48 -4.52 -12.95
CA HIS A 143 10.87 -3.15 -13.23
C HIS A 143 12.35 -3.07 -13.57
N GLU A 144 12.73 -1.95 -14.19
CA GLU A 144 14.11 -1.55 -14.32
C GLU A 144 14.26 -0.16 -13.74
N PHE A 145 15.21 0.00 -12.82
CA PHE A 145 15.50 1.25 -12.17
C PHE A 145 16.98 1.53 -12.29
N ASN A 146 17.34 2.69 -12.85
CA ASN A 146 18.74 3.09 -13.02
C ASN A 146 19.56 2.00 -13.77
N GLN A 147 18.99 1.43 -14.84
CA GLN A 147 19.58 0.34 -15.63
C GLN A 147 19.83 -0.96 -14.84
N THR A 148 19.22 -1.09 -13.66
CA THR A 148 19.27 -2.29 -12.84
C THR A 148 17.90 -2.97 -12.85
N PRO A 149 17.80 -4.20 -13.38
CA PRO A 149 16.56 -4.95 -13.33
C PRO A 149 16.25 -5.38 -11.90
N ILE A 150 14.97 -5.39 -11.57
CA ILE A 150 14.46 -5.89 -10.29
C ILE A 150 13.16 -6.67 -10.55
N ASP A 151 13.13 -7.89 -10.04
CA ASP A 151 11.98 -8.78 -10.13
C ASP A 151 11.22 -8.77 -8.80
N TYR A 152 9.89 -8.83 -8.87
CA TYR A 152 9.01 -8.85 -7.71
C TYR A 152 8.04 -10.04 -7.79
N GLN A 153 7.86 -10.72 -6.67
CA GLN A 153 6.83 -11.73 -6.48
C GLN A 153 5.83 -11.24 -5.45
N LEU A 154 4.60 -10.94 -5.89
CA LEU A 154 3.53 -10.35 -5.09
C LEU A 154 2.66 -11.46 -4.51
N HIS A 155 2.55 -11.57 -3.18
CA HIS A 155 1.86 -12.69 -2.51
C HIS A 155 0.43 -12.31 -2.09
N PHE A 156 -0.54 -13.07 -2.59
CA PHE A 156 -1.95 -12.90 -2.30
C PHE A 156 -2.52 -14.13 -1.59
N LYS A 157 -3.42 -13.88 -0.64
CA LYS A 157 -4.10 -14.96 0.10
C LYS A 157 -5.56 -14.59 0.35
N ALA A 158 -6.45 -15.56 0.23
CA ALA A 158 -7.85 -15.45 0.66
C ALA A 158 -7.93 -15.30 2.18
N GLY A 159 -8.81 -14.42 2.66
CA GLY A 159 -9.11 -14.29 4.07
C GLY A 159 -10.01 -15.40 4.60
N GLU A 160 -10.18 -15.40 5.92
CA GLU A 160 -11.14 -16.28 6.60
C GLU A 160 -12.60 -15.90 6.29
N SER A 161 -12.85 -14.61 6.07
CA SER A 161 -14.15 -14.13 5.59
C SER A 161 -14.29 -14.39 4.09
N GLU A 162 -15.43 -14.98 3.70
CA GLU A 162 -15.69 -15.33 2.31
C GLU A 162 -15.54 -14.11 1.37
N GLY A 163 -14.85 -14.33 0.23
CA GLY A 163 -14.79 -13.37 -0.87
C GLY A 163 -13.74 -12.26 -0.75
N MET A 164 -12.92 -12.22 0.31
CA MET A 164 -11.84 -11.22 0.44
C MET A 164 -10.46 -11.81 0.18
N TYR A 165 -9.65 -11.08 -0.59
CA TYR A 165 -8.24 -11.35 -0.82
C TYR A 165 -7.35 -10.25 -0.25
N PHE A 166 -6.15 -10.64 0.17
CA PHE A 166 -5.20 -9.76 0.83
C PHE A 166 -3.83 -9.84 0.16
N PHE A 167 -3.28 -8.66 -0.18
CA PHE A 167 -1.89 -8.50 -0.58
C PHE A 167 -1.05 -8.17 0.66
N ASN A 168 -0.36 -9.17 1.21
CA ASN A 168 0.29 -9.08 2.53
C ASN A 168 1.79 -8.81 2.47
N LYS A 169 2.45 -9.26 1.40
CA LYS A 169 3.89 -9.11 1.22
C LYS A 169 4.28 -9.24 -0.24
N TYR A 170 5.47 -8.79 -0.57
CA TYR A 170 6.15 -9.14 -1.81
C TYR A 170 7.62 -9.44 -1.54
N ASP A 171 8.18 -10.32 -2.36
CA ASP A 171 9.62 -10.54 -2.42
C ASP A 171 10.20 -9.75 -3.57
N ALA A 172 11.37 -9.13 -3.36
CA ALA A 172 12.08 -8.35 -4.35
C ALA A 172 13.48 -8.93 -4.55
N THR A 173 13.90 -9.04 -5.81
CA THR A 173 15.18 -9.64 -6.22
C THR A 173 15.92 -8.70 -7.18
N ILE A 174 17.10 -8.24 -6.78
CA ILE A 174 18.04 -7.53 -7.66
C ILE A 174 19.12 -8.52 -8.08
N THR A 175 19.20 -8.83 -9.37
CA THR A 175 20.29 -9.64 -9.94
C THR A 175 21.48 -8.74 -10.28
N LYS A 176 22.56 -8.88 -9.52
CA LYS A 176 23.81 -8.15 -9.81
C LYS A 176 24.60 -8.86 -10.91
N ALA A 177 25.37 -8.09 -11.68
CA ALA A 177 26.19 -8.58 -12.79
C ALA A 177 27.21 -9.69 -12.42
N LYS A 178 27.48 -9.91 -11.12
CA LYS A 178 28.36 -10.96 -10.61
C LYS A 178 27.65 -12.25 -10.19
N GLY A 179 26.34 -12.37 -10.43
CA GLY A 179 25.56 -13.56 -10.08
C GLY A 179 25.15 -13.66 -8.61
N GLU A 180 25.35 -12.59 -7.83
CA GLU A 180 24.83 -12.49 -6.46
C GLU A 180 23.47 -11.81 -6.48
N ASP A 181 22.40 -12.61 -6.35
CA ASP A 181 21.05 -12.10 -6.17
C ASP A 181 20.89 -11.53 -4.76
N ILE A 182 20.38 -10.30 -4.69
CA ILE A 182 19.97 -9.69 -3.42
C ILE A 182 18.47 -9.87 -3.32
N ASN A 183 18.04 -10.59 -2.28
CA ASN A 183 16.64 -10.84 -1.99
C ASN A 183 16.21 -10.10 -0.73
N GLN A 184 15.01 -9.54 -0.75
CA GLN A 184 14.38 -8.94 0.42
C GLN A 184 12.86 -9.03 0.33
N THR A 185 12.23 -9.52 1.40
CA THR A 185 10.78 -9.49 1.58
C THR A 185 10.35 -8.18 2.22
N PHE A 186 9.30 -7.57 1.67
CA PHE A 186 8.63 -6.40 2.25
C PHE A 186 7.17 -6.72 2.54
N TYR A 187 6.68 -6.25 3.69
CA TYR A 187 5.31 -6.48 4.13
C TYR A 187 4.43 -5.26 3.83
N ILE A 188 3.17 -5.54 3.50
CA ILE A 188 2.12 -4.58 3.20
C ILE A 188 1.02 -4.70 4.25
N ASN A 189 0.53 -3.57 4.73
CA ASN A 189 -0.57 -3.49 5.67
C ASN A 189 -1.67 -2.59 5.09
N LYS A 190 -2.81 -3.18 4.70
CA LYS A 190 -3.97 -2.46 4.15
C LYS A 190 -3.58 -1.47 3.04
N GLY A 191 -2.82 -1.94 2.05
CA GLY A 191 -2.35 -1.12 0.92
C GLY A 191 -1.22 -0.14 1.25
N ASN A 192 -0.74 -0.10 2.49
CA ASN A 192 0.39 0.74 2.91
C ASN A 192 1.65 -0.10 3.11
N GLY A 193 2.79 0.42 2.70
CA GLY A 193 4.08 -0.25 2.91
C GLY A 193 5.18 0.43 2.12
N ILE A 194 6.26 -0.33 1.89
CA ILE A 194 7.35 0.05 1.01
C ILE A 194 6.89 -0.15 -0.44
N THR A 195 6.96 0.89 -1.27
CA THR A 195 6.67 0.81 -2.70
C THR A 195 7.77 0.07 -3.47
N ALA A 196 7.51 -0.38 -4.70
CA ALA A 196 8.48 -1.04 -5.57
C ALA A 196 9.79 -0.24 -5.68
N LYS A 197 9.70 1.08 -5.94
CA LYS A 197 10.88 1.94 -6.07
C LYS A 197 11.60 2.18 -4.73
N GLU A 198 10.86 2.32 -3.63
CA GLU A 198 11.46 2.44 -2.30
C GLU A 198 12.20 1.16 -1.90
N ALA A 199 11.67 -0.03 -2.23
CA ALA A 199 12.33 -1.31 -2.02
C ALA A 199 13.65 -1.40 -2.79
N PHE A 200 13.64 -1.03 -4.07
CA PHE A 200 14.87 -0.92 -4.87
C PHE A 200 15.89 0.02 -4.20
N ASN A 201 15.44 1.18 -3.72
CA ASN A 201 16.33 2.14 -3.06
C ASN A 201 16.93 1.58 -1.76
N LEU A 202 16.13 0.89 -0.93
CA LEU A 202 16.58 0.21 0.28
C LEU A 202 17.59 -0.91 0.00
N MET A 203 17.34 -1.73 -1.04
CA MET A 203 18.22 -2.83 -1.44
C MET A 203 19.55 -2.33 -2.02
N GLU A 204 19.57 -1.13 -2.61
CA GLU A 204 20.79 -0.40 -2.99
C GLU A 204 21.50 0.26 -1.79
N GLY A 205 21.03 0.04 -0.56
CA GLY A 205 21.65 0.53 0.67
C GLY A 205 21.27 1.96 1.08
N ARG A 206 20.33 2.59 0.36
CA ARG A 206 19.86 3.95 0.68
C ARG A 206 18.77 3.94 1.74
N ALA A 207 18.52 5.10 2.35
CA ALA A 207 17.47 5.24 3.34
C ALA A 207 16.16 5.80 2.74
N VAL A 208 15.02 5.35 3.28
CA VAL A 208 13.67 5.79 2.89
C VAL A 208 12.94 6.32 4.13
N HIS A 209 12.29 7.46 4.02
CA HIS A 209 11.51 8.08 5.08
C HIS A 209 10.03 7.67 4.97
N LYS A 210 9.45 7.15 6.05
CA LYS A 210 8.06 6.68 6.09
C LYS A 210 7.35 7.15 7.35
N GLN A 211 6.05 7.37 7.19
CA GLN A 211 5.12 7.36 8.31
C GLN A 211 4.82 5.90 8.68
N LEU A 212 4.97 5.58 9.96
CA LEU A 212 4.81 4.25 10.54
C LEU A 212 3.88 4.33 11.73
N PHE A 213 3.52 3.17 12.27
CA PHE A 213 2.66 3.04 13.45
C PHE A 213 3.41 2.25 14.53
N ASN A 214 3.33 2.70 15.78
CA ASN A 214 3.85 1.94 16.92
C ASN A 214 2.85 0.86 17.36
N LYS A 215 3.16 0.13 18.43
CA LYS A 215 2.29 -0.94 18.94
C LYS A 215 0.94 -0.42 19.43
N ASP A 216 0.90 0.83 19.88
CA ASP A 216 -0.30 1.52 20.37
C ASP A 216 -1.11 2.16 19.24
N GLY A 217 -0.67 2.02 17.98
CA GLY A 217 -1.34 2.58 16.81
C GLY A 217 -1.05 4.07 16.57
N GLU A 218 -0.13 4.66 17.31
CA GLU A 218 0.26 6.06 17.14
C GLU A 218 1.18 6.21 15.93
N LYS A 219 0.95 7.28 15.16
CA LYS A 219 1.74 7.61 13.99
C LYS A 219 3.07 8.23 14.42
N TYR A 220 4.16 7.77 13.80
CA TYR A 220 5.47 8.43 13.91
C TYR A 220 6.18 8.40 12.56
N GLN A 221 7.15 9.30 12.38
CA GLN A 221 8.00 9.33 11.19
C GLN A 221 9.36 8.70 11.50
N ALA A 222 9.91 7.97 10.53
CA ALA A 222 11.26 7.43 10.64
C ALA A 222 11.91 7.25 9.28
N TRP A 223 13.24 7.37 9.26
CA TRP A 223 14.06 6.83 8.18
C TRP A 223 14.32 5.35 8.41
N LEU A 224 14.22 4.58 7.34
CA LEU A 224 14.43 3.14 7.26
C LEU A 224 15.64 2.87 6.37
N GLN A 225 16.51 1.96 6.79
CA GLN A 225 17.66 1.50 5.99
C GLN A 225 17.91 0.02 6.28
N LEU A 226 18.25 -0.77 5.26
CA LEU A 226 18.62 -2.17 5.48
C LEU A 226 19.97 -2.26 6.20
N ASP A 227 20.06 -3.14 7.19
CA ASP A 227 21.29 -3.47 7.87
C ASP A 227 22.13 -4.41 6.98
N PRO A 228 23.34 -4.01 6.54
CA PRO A 228 24.18 -4.90 5.76
C PRO A 228 24.73 -6.08 6.58
N ASP A 229 24.79 -5.95 7.90
CA ASP A 229 25.55 -6.87 8.77
C ASP A 229 24.65 -7.86 9.51
N ASN A 230 23.35 -7.56 9.64
CA ASN A 230 22.40 -8.36 10.43
C ASN A 230 21.23 -8.87 9.60
N LEU A 231 20.88 -10.13 9.82
CA LEU A 231 19.74 -10.81 9.20
C LEU A 231 18.71 -11.20 10.25
N THR A 232 17.44 -11.07 9.89
CA THR A 232 16.32 -11.66 10.61
C THR A 232 16.37 -13.19 10.56
N GLN A 233 15.61 -13.86 11.42
CA GLN A 233 15.49 -15.33 11.45
C GLN A 233 15.08 -15.94 10.09
N ASN A 234 14.36 -15.18 9.26
CA ASN A 234 13.88 -15.63 7.95
C ASN A 234 14.87 -15.30 6.81
N GLY A 235 16.09 -14.86 7.12
CA GLY A 235 17.13 -14.55 6.14
C GLY A 235 17.04 -13.17 5.48
N ASN A 236 16.02 -12.37 5.80
CA ASN A 236 15.91 -10.98 5.34
C ASN A 236 16.88 -10.06 6.08
N LYS A 237 17.38 -9.00 5.44
CA LYS A 237 18.15 -7.96 6.15
C LYS A 237 17.27 -7.26 7.18
N GLU A 238 17.84 -7.00 8.36
CA GLU A 238 17.16 -6.20 9.38
C GLU A 238 16.97 -4.75 8.91
N ILE A 239 16.01 -4.04 9.50
CA ILE A 239 15.74 -2.63 9.17
C ILE A 239 16.18 -1.75 10.34
N LYS A 240 17.19 -0.90 10.12
CA LYS A 240 17.55 0.20 11.01
C LYS A 240 16.50 1.31 10.91
N ARG A 241 16.13 1.86 12.07
CA ARG A 241 15.12 2.92 12.20
C ARG A 241 15.73 4.13 12.87
N PHE A 242 15.62 5.28 12.22
CA PHE A 242 16.03 6.57 12.75
C PHE A 242 14.79 7.45 12.88
N ASN A 243 14.20 7.46 14.07
CA ASN A 243 13.02 8.28 14.37
C ASN A 243 13.39 9.75 14.59
N GLU A 244 12.40 10.59 14.84
CA GLU A 244 12.60 12.04 15.04
C GLU A 244 13.57 12.35 16.20
N ASN A 245 13.53 11.56 17.28
CA ASN A 245 14.44 11.69 18.43
C ASN A 245 15.90 11.38 18.09
N TYR A 246 16.16 10.69 16.97
CA TYR A 246 17.52 10.47 16.49
C TYR A 246 18.20 11.78 16.06
N GLY A 247 17.43 12.79 15.65
CA GLY A 247 17.94 14.14 15.36
C GLY A 247 18.59 14.28 13.97
N PHE A 248 18.16 13.51 12.97
CA PHE A 248 18.51 13.76 11.57
C PHE A 248 17.44 14.60 10.89
N ASN A 249 17.80 15.81 10.47
CA ASN A 249 16.92 16.70 9.72
C ASN A 249 17.51 16.97 8.33
N LEU A 250 16.90 16.37 7.30
CA LEU A 250 17.38 16.46 5.92
C LEU A 250 17.41 17.89 5.40
N GLU A 251 16.36 18.67 5.67
CA GLU A 251 16.25 20.04 5.19
C GLU A 251 17.33 20.94 5.80
N GLN A 252 17.59 20.82 7.10
CA GLN A 252 18.67 21.54 7.78
C GLN A 252 20.02 21.15 7.21
N VAL A 253 20.23 19.85 6.91
CA VAL A 253 21.46 19.38 6.28
C VAL A 253 21.64 20.00 4.90
N LEU A 254 20.59 20.21 4.10
CA LEU A 254 20.70 20.79 2.75
C LEU A 254 20.80 22.33 2.76
N THR A 255 20.32 22.99 3.80
CA THR A 255 20.24 24.45 3.89
C THR A 255 21.63 25.09 3.95
N GLY A 256 21.83 26.19 3.22
CA GLY A 256 23.09 26.95 3.23
C GLY A 256 24.24 26.33 2.44
N LYS A 257 24.00 25.22 1.73
CA LYS A 257 25.00 24.48 0.95
C LYS A 257 25.19 24.96 -0.50
N GLY A 258 24.56 26.07 -0.88
CA GLY A 258 24.61 26.61 -2.25
C GLY A 258 23.89 25.74 -3.28
N ILE A 259 22.88 24.97 -2.85
CA ILE A 259 22.07 24.09 -3.70
C ILE A 259 20.94 24.92 -4.32
N LYS A 260 20.93 25.02 -5.65
CA LYS A 260 19.96 25.84 -6.40
C LYS A 260 18.52 25.39 -6.18
N GLU A 261 18.28 24.08 -6.09
CA GLU A 261 16.97 23.49 -5.83
C GLU A 261 16.45 23.77 -4.40
N MET A 262 17.27 24.36 -3.51
CA MET A 262 16.81 24.79 -2.18
C MET A 262 16.31 26.24 -2.16
N GLU A 263 16.51 27.01 -3.24
CA GLU A 263 16.23 28.46 -3.27
C GLU A 263 14.75 28.80 -3.50
N ASN A 264 13.98 27.91 -4.15
CA ASN A 264 12.54 28.10 -4.38
C ASN A 264 11.72 26.95 -3.79
N ALA A 265 10.50 27.25 -3.35
CA ALA A 265 9.66 26.33 -2.58
C ALA A 265 9.29 25.04 -3.33
N GLU A 266 8.96 25.14 -4.62
CA GLU A 266 8.52 24.00 -5.43
C GLU A 266 9.67 23.00 -5.68
N SER A 267 10.84 23.49 -6.13
CA SER A 267 11.99 22.61 -6.34
C SER A 267 12.53 22.04 -5.02
N LYS A 268 12.43 22.79 -3.92
CA LYS A 268 12.78 22.31 -2.58
C LYS A 268 11.86 21.17 -2.16
N GLU A 269 10.55 21.32 -2.29
CA GLU A 269 9.60 20.25 -1.97
C GLU A 269 9.86 19.01 -2.83
N SER A 270 10.11 19.20 -4.13
CA SER A 270 10.44 18.11 -5.05
C SER A 270 11.73 17.37 -4.64
N LEU A 271 12.79 18.12 -4.31
CA LEU A 271 14.07 17.58 -3.84
C LEU A 271 13.89 16.78 -2.55
N LEU A 272 13.23 17.36 -1.54
CA LEU A 272 12.97 16.68 -0.26
C LEU A 272 12.11 15.44 -0.45
N ARG A 273 11.03 15.52 -1.24
CA ARG A 273 10.16 14.36 -1.54
C ARG A 273 10.93 13.24 -2.24
N SER A 274 11.82 13.57 -3.18
CA SER A 274 12.64 12.59 -3.89
C SER A 274 13.61 11.88 -2.94
N LEU A 275 14.31 12.65 -2.08
CA LEU A 275 15.24 12.12 -1.09
C LEU A 275 14.55 11.33 0.02
N HIS A 276 13.36 11.74 0.46
CA HIS A 276 12.53 10.96 1.38
C HIS A 276 12.13 9.61 0.79
N LYS A 277 11.95 9.49 -0.53
CA LYS A 277 11.72 8.21 -1.20
C LYS A 277 13.01 7.39 -1.41
N GLY A 278 14.15 7.88 -0.93
CA GLY A 278 15.46 7.22 -1.06
C GLY A 278 16.09 7.30 -2.44
N ASN A 279 15.60 8.20 -3.31
CA ASN A 279 16.21 8.38 -4.62
C ASN A 279 17.59 9.04 -4.51
N ALA A 280 18.46 8.75 -5.47
CA ALA A 280 19.65 9.56 -5.71
C ALA A 280 19.23 10.74 -6.58
N GLN A 281 19.15 11.92 -5.99
CA GLN A 281 18.60 13.10 -6.65
C GLN A 281 19.71 13.97 -7.18
N GLN A 282 19.62 14.36 -8.46
CA GLN A 282 20.55 15.34 -9.02
C GLN A 282 20.26 16.72 -8.42
N ILE A 283 21.31 17.42 -8.04
CA ILE A 283 21.29 18.79 -7.54
C ILE A 283 22.31 19.63 -8.30
N THR A 284 22.10 20.95 -8.30
CA THR A 284 23.00 21.94 -8.89
C THR A 284 23.58 22.80 -7.77
N VAL A 285 24.91 22.81 -7.64
CA VAL A 285 25.61 23.56 -6.60
C VAL A 285 26.36 24.73 -7.23
N THR A 286 26.09 25.93 -6.72
CA THR A 286 26.76 27.17 -7.16
C THR A 286 28.04 27.39 -6.35
N ARG A 287 29.19 27.48 -7.02
CA ARG A 287 30.47 27.88 -6.42
C ARG A 287 31.04 29.09 -7.15
N GLY A 288 30.86 30.27 -6.56
CA GLY A 288 31.26 31.51 -7.22
C GLY A 288 30.42 31.76 -8.46
N LYS A 289 31.04 31.67 -9.66
CA LYS A 289 30.36 31.80 -10.96
C LYS A 289 30.11 30.47 -11.66
N GLU A 290 30.57 29.35 -11.12
CA GLU A 290 30.44 28.03 -11.73
C GLU A 290 29.29 27.23 -11.10
N GLU A 291 28.53 26.53 -11.94
CA GLU A 291 27.50 25.58 -11.53
C GLU A 291 28.01 24.16 -11.76
N VAL A 292 28.00 23.34 -10.70
CA VAL A 292 28.42 21.93 -10.78
C VAL A 292 27.28 21.04 -10.34
N LYS A 293 27.03 19.99 -11.13
CA LYS A 293 25.97 19.00 -10.85
C LYS A 293 26.52 17.82 -10.06
N TYR A 294 25.76 17.39 -9.07
CA TYR A 294 26.04 16.20 -8.26
C TYR A 294 24.77 15.38 -8.07
N PHE A 295 24.91 14.14 -7.62
CA PHE A 295 23.80 13.39 -7.05
C PHE A 295 23.93 13.32 -5.53
N VAL A 296 22.81 13.39 -4.82
CA VAL A 296 22.76 13.26 -3.36
C VAL A 296 21.77 12.21 -2.91
N THR A 297 22.07 11.56 -1.78
CA THR A 297 21.16 10.64 -1.07
C THR A 297 21.15 10.97 0.42
N ALA A 298 20.04 10.70 1.10
CA ALA A 298 19.97 10.84 2.56
C ALA A 298 20.82 9.76 3.26
N SER A 299 21.59 10.18 4.28
CA SER A 299 22.46 9.31 5.09
C SER A 299 22.14 9.48 6.58
N PRO A 300 20.95 9.02 7.03
CA PRO A 300 20.48 9.24 8.39
C PRO A 300 21.43 8.68 9.44
N GLN A 301 22.04 7.52 9.21
CA GLN A 301 23.01 6.90 10.13
C GLN A 301 24.18 7.83 10.49
N PHE A 302 24.60 8.68 9.56
CA PHE A 302 25.68 9.65 9.75
C PHE A 302 25.17 11.09 9.91
N LYS A 303 23.85 11.26 10.04
CA LYS A 303 23.14 12.55 10.14
C LYS A 303 23.52 13.53 9.03
N THR A 304 23.77 13.04 7.83
CA THR A 304 24.25 13.84 6.68
C THR A 304 23.60 13.37 5.37
N ILE A 305 24.12 13.85 4.25
CA ILE A 305 23.85 13.35 2.90
C ILE A 305 25.13 12.74 2.31
N ASP A 306 24.98 11.73 1.47
CA ASP A 306 26.07 11.24 0.63
C ASP A 306 26.07 11.98 -0.71
N LEU A 307 27.25 12.28 -1.23
CA LEU A 307 27.47 13.00 -2.49
C LEU A 307 28.14 12.09 -3.53
N TYR A 308 27.69 12.18 -4.78
CA TYR A 308 28.19 11.40 -5.90
C TYR A 308 28.42 12.29 -7.12
N ASP A 309 29.38 11.88 -7.97
CA ASP A 309 29.60 12.51 -9.27
C ASP A 309 28.59 12.02 -10.33
N HIS A 310 28.75 12.49 -11.57
CA HIS A 310 27.92 12.11 -12.72
C HIS A 310 28.01 10.62 -13.08
N GLN A 311 29.00 9.89 -12.55
CA GLN A 311 29.21 8.45 -12.75
C GLN A 311 28.69 7.64 -11.54
N MET A 312 27.94 8.28 -10.63
CA MET A 312 27.46 7.68 -9.38
C MET A 312 28.58 7.16 -8.47
N LYS A 313 29.79 7.71 -8.60
CA LYS A 313 30.90 7.39 -7.70
C LYS A 313 30.86 8.30 -6.48
N ARG A 314 30.90 7.70 -5.29
CA ARG A 314 30.84 8.43 -4.01
C ARG A 314 32.06 9.36 -3.86
N ILE A 315 31.80 10.61 -3.49
CA ILE A 315 32.80 11.64 -3.25
C ILE A 315 33.06 11.74 -1.74
N LYS A 316 34.31 11.47 -1.31
CA LYS A 316 34.69 11.29 0.11
C LYS A 316 34.77 12.57 0.97
N ARG A 317 34.11 13.68 0.61
CA ARG A 317 34.13 14.92 1.42
C ARG A 317 32.84 15.71 1.28
N GLU A 318 32.01 15.72 2.31
CA GLU A 318 30.87 16.65 2.41
C GLU A 318 31.29 18.14 2.53
N GLU A 319 32.59 18.43 2.74
CA GLU A 319 33.19 19.77 2.77
C GLU A 319 33.06 20.55 1.45
N LEU A 320 32.70 19.86 0.36
CA LEU A 320 32.45 20.43 -0.96
C LEU A 320 31.16 21.29 -1.01
N LEU A 321 30.34 21.25 0.03
CA LEU A 321 29.11 22.02 0.16
C LEU A 321 29.27 23.16 1.18
N GLN A 322 30.41 23.85 1.15
CA GLN A 322 30.59 25.11 1.87
C GLN A 322 30.31 26.29 0.92
N PRO A 323 29.49 27.28 1.31
CA PRO A 323 29.47 28.56 0.60
C PRO A 323 30.87 29.14 0.67
N SER A 324 31.34 29.70 -0.45
CA SER A 324 32.68 30.29 -0.56
C SER A 324 32.89 31.34 0.53
N GLN A 325 33.52 30.97 1.64
CA GLN A 325 34.01 31.95 2.61
C GLN A 325 35.22 32.63 1.98
N LYS A 326 35.12 33.95 1.80
CA LYS A 326 36.25 34.80 1.46
C LYS A 326 37.40 34.49 2.41
N ASN A 327 38.54 34.12 1.85
CA ASN A 327 39.83 34.04 2.52
C ASN A 327 40.02 35.27 3.42
N THR A 328 39.97 35.07 4.73
CA THR A 328 40.57 36.02 5.67
C THR A 328 41.90 35.42 6.08
N GLN A 329 42.99 36.01 5.57
CA GLN A 329 44.36 35.67 5.94
C GLN A 329 44.48 35.65 7.46
N SER A 330 44.79 34.50 8.04
CA SER A 330 45.37 34.42 9.38
C SER A 330 46.84 34.02 9.22
N GLN A 331 47.68 34.97 9.57
CA GLN A 331 49.13 34.92 9.50
C GLN A 331 49.68 33.74 10.30
N LYS A 332 50.74 33.14 9.75
CA LYS A 332 51.72 32.33 10.48
C LYS A 332 52.05 32.98 11.83
N ASN A 333 51.96 32.21 12.91
CA ASN A 333 52.91 32.37 14.00
C ASN A 333 53.44 31.01 14.44
N ASN A 334 54.75 30.89 14.30
CA ASN A 334 55.56 29.74 14.63
C ASN A 334 56.06 29.94 16.06
N ARG A 335 55.72 29.06 17.00
CA ARG A 335 56.47 28.90 18.27
C ARG A 335 56.41 27.45 18.75
N GLN A 336 57.58 26.84 18.78
CA GLN A 336 57.90 25.54 19.37
C GLN A 336 57.85 25.60 20.91
N GLN A 337 57.43 24.49 21.54
CA GLN A 337 57.96 23.85 22.76
C GLN A 337 57.07 22.61 23.04
N LYS A 338 57.51 21.37 22.78
CA LYS A 338 58.32 20.43 23.61
C LYS A 338 57.70 20.04 24.97
N GLU A 339 57.74 18.71 25.22
CA GLU A 339 57.48 17.93 26.46
C GLU A 339 56.00 17.63 26.77
N GLY A 340 55.55 16.40 27.06
CA GLY A 340 56.17 15.08 27.17
C GLY A 340 55.07 14.02 27.31
N LEU A 341 55.35 12.77 26.90
CA LEU A 341 54.47 11.61 27.13
C LEU A 341 54.34 11.31 28.63
N PRO A 342 53.26 10.61 29.04
CA PRO A 342 53.45 9.51 29.98
C PRO A 342 52.89 8.18 29.47
N GLU A 343 53.75 7.17 29.55
CA GLU A 343 53.46 5.75 29.41
C GLU A 343 52.57 5.18 30.53
N LYS A 344 51.95 4.05 30.17
CA LYS A 344 51.28 3.02 30.96
C LYS A 344 51.80 2.82 32.40
N LYS A 345 50.87 2.55 33.32
CA LYS A 345 51.08 1.62 34.45
C LYS A 345 49.91 0.66 34.62
N GLN A 346 50.16 -0.61 34.28
CA GLN A 346 49.52 -1.77 34.90
C GLN A 346 49.95 -1.84 36.37
N GLN A 347 49.00 -2.07 37.29
CA GLN A 347 49.32 -2.53 38.63
C GLN A 347 48.41 -3.70 39.02
N SER A 348 49.07 -4.84 39.17
CA SER A 348 48.63 -6.07 39.79
C SER A 348 48.33 -5.88 41.28
N ARG A 349 47.22 -6.45 41.76
CA ARG A 349 47.01 -6.73 43.19
C ARG A 349 46.76 -8.22 43.39
N LYS A 350 47.76 -8.90 43.95
CA LYS A 350 47.64 -10.16 44.70
C LYS A 350 47.93 -9.85 46.17
N ARG A 351 47.02 -10.26 47.07
CA ARG A 351 47.23 -10.82 48.43
C ARG A 351 45.83 -10.97 49.06
N LYS A 352 45.32 -12.21 49.22
CA LYS A 352 45.54 -13.23 50.26
C LYS A 352 44.70 -13.00 51.53
N MET A 353 44.09 -14.12 51.95
CA MET A 353 43.07 -14.37 52.98
C MET A 353 43.45 -14.02 54.42
N THR A 354 42.42 -13.78 55.24
CA THR A 354 42.22 -14.21 56.66
C THR A 354 40.76 -13.84 57.01
N VAL A 355 39.93 -14.57 57.77
CA VAL A 355 40.01 -15.74 58.67
C VAL A 355 38.82 -16.64 58.36
#